data_AF-K9E7K1-F1
#
_entry.id   AF-K9E7K1-F1
#
_cell.length_a   1.000
_cell.length_b   1.000
_cell.length_c   1.000
_cell.angle_alpha   90.00
_cell.angle_beta   90.00
_cell.angle_gamma   90.00
#
_symmetry.space_group_name_H-M   'P 1'
#
loop_
_entity.id
_entity.type
_entity.pdbx_description
1 polymer ?
#
loop_
_entity_poly.entity_id
_entity_poly.type
_entity_poly.pdbx_seq_one_letter_code
_entity_poly.pdbx_strand_id
1 'polypeptide(L)'
;MEKQKIIIIGAAGRDFHNFNVFYRDNPNYQVVAFTASQIPDIDDRKYPKELAGDLYPDGIPIYTQEKLPDLIKEFDVDECVFAYSDVNYHDVMALSAKVNSAGADFKLMGPKHTSLKSKKPVISVCAVRTGSGKSQSSRKVIEHLLDLGLKVVAIRHPMPYGDLVAQKVQRYADLADLDKYDCTIEEMEEYEPHIDRGNIIYSGVDYQAILDAAENDPDGCDLILWDGGNNDFSFIDADLAITIADPHRPGHEISYYPGQVSLEMADLAVINKVDSAKSEDIQTVEDNIKTVNPQAQIIKAESTISVDDPDLIKDKKVLIVEDGPTLTHGEMKFGAGTVAAQRFEASQIIDPRPYLAGSLKDTFEKYPDIGQLLPAMGYGHQQLKDLEETINQTDCDTVIIGTPIDLSRVININKPHTRVHYELNEVGGQTINQVLDQFVAQEVKQ
;
A
#
# COMPACT_ATOMS: atom_id res chain seq x y z
N MET A 1 -30.24 21.47 15.17
CA MET A 1 -29.62 22.00 13.94
C MET A 1 -29.74 20.93 12.89
N GLU A 2 -29.87 21.32 11.62
CA GLU A 2 -29.83 20.37 10.51
C GLU A 2 -28.43 19.75 10.44
N LYS A 3 -28.34 18.44 10.22
CA LYS A 3 -27.06 17.73 10.13
C LYS A 3 -26.41 18.06 8.79
N GLN A 4 -25.10 18.30 8.77
CA GLN A 4 -24.38 18.46 7.51
C GLN A 4 -24.31 17.10 6.80
N LYS A 5 -24.77 17.05 5.55
CA LYS A 5 -24.76 15.83 4.74
C LYS A 5 -23.45 15.70 3.99
N ILE A 6 -22.84 14.54 4.12
CA ILE A 6 -21.48 14.27 3.67
C ILE A 6 -21.48 13.10 2.67
N ILE A 7 -20.73 13.25 1.59
CA ILE A 7 -20.25 12.12 0.78
C ILE A 7 -18.76 11.94 1.04
N ILE A 8 -18.31 10.69 1.25
CA ILE A 8 -16.87 10.39 1.35
C ILE A 8 -16.44 9.67 0.07
N ILE A 9 -15.38 10.18 -0.56
CA ILE A 9 -14.86 9.72 -1.84
C ILE A 9 -13.54 8.99 -1.59
N GLY A 10 -13.45 7.70 -1.90
CA GLY A 10 -12.26 6.89 -1.63
C GLY A 10 -12.26 5.53 -2.31
N ALA A 11 -11.41 4.63 -1.83
CA ALA A 11 -11.22 3.29 -2.39
C ALA A 11 -11.30 2.20 -1.30
N ALA A 12 -12.24 2.32 -0.37
CA ALA A 12 -12.41 1.36 0.73
C ALA A 12 -11.17 1.26 1.64
N GLY A 13 -10.52 2.37 1.96
CA GLY A 13 -9.45 2.43 2.96
C GLY A 13 -9.61 3.64 3.85
N ARG A 14 -8.97 4.75 3.48
CA ARG A 14 -9.04 6.00 4.25
C ARG A 14 -10.45 6.59 4.33
N ASP A 15 -11.32 6.35 3.36
CA ASP A 15 -12.73 6.74 3.42
C ASP A 15 -13.44 6.08 4.60
N PHE A 16 -13.31 4.76 4.76
CA PHE A 16 -13.86 4.03 5.92
C PHE A 16 -13.18 4.45 7.23
N HIS A 17 -11.86 4.67 7.21
CA HIS A 17 -11.15 5.17 8.37
C HIS A 17 -11.65 6.55 8.82
N ASN A 18 -11.69 7.52 7.91
CA ASN A 18 -12.20 8.87 8.17
C ASN A 18 -13.63 8.82 8.71
N PHE A 19 -14.48 7.95 8.14
CA PHE A 19 -15.81 7.70 8.65
C PHE A 19 -15.77 7.23 10.10
N ASN A 20 -15.05 6.15 10.38
CA ASN A 20 -14.98 5.51 11.69
C ASN A 20 -14.47 6.44 12.79
N VAL A 21 -13.45 7.26 12.51
CA VAL A 21 -12.80 8.07 13.54
C VAL A 21 -13.44 9.45 13.74
N PHE A 22 -14.09 10.00 12.72
CA PHE A 22 -14.57 11.38 12.78
C PHE A 22 -16.09 11.53 12.60
N TYR A 23 -16.72 10.70 11.77
CA TYR A 23 -18.13 10.87 11.38
C TYR A 23 -19.09 9.89 12.05
N ARG A 24 -18.66 8.65 12.33
CA ARG A 24 -19.51 7.53 12.78
C ARG A 24 -20.42 7.89 13.94
N ASP A 25 -19.85 8.46 14.99
CA ASP A 25 -20.55 8.79 16.24
C ASP A 25 -20.82 10.29 16.41
N ASN A 26 -20.67 11.08 15.34
CA ASN A 26 -20.77 12.54 15.41
C ASN A 26 -22.16 13.03 14.97
N PRO A 27 -23.02 13.50 15.88
CA PRO A 27 -24.40 13.83 15.57
C PRO A 27 -24.57 15.09 14.72
N ASN A 28 -23.49 15.86 14.50
CA ASN A 28 -23.52 17.06 13.64
C ASN A 28 -23.49 16.71 12.15
N TYR A 29 -23.11 15.48 11.80
CA TYR A 29 -22.94 15.04 10.43
C TYR A 29 -23.85 13.86 10.10
N GLN A 30 -24.12 13.68 8.82
CA GLN A 30 -24.76 12.50 8.25
C GLN A 30 -24.03 12.11 6.97
N VAL A 31 -23.29 11.01 7.00
CA VAL A 31 -22.68 10.45 5.79
C VAL A 31 -23.76 9.71 5.01
N VAL A 32 -24.14 10.27 3.85
CA VAL A 32 -25.24 9.75 3.04
C VAL A 32 -24.78 8.71 2.02
N ALA A 33 -23.50 8.73 1.65
CA ALA A 33 -22.92 7.79 0.72
C ALA A 33 -21.39 7.75 0.79
N PHE A 34 -20.83 6.60 0.42
CA PHE A 34 -19.48 6.49 -0.08
C PHE A 34 -19.48 6.47 -1.62
N THR A 35 -18.37 6.89 -2.22
CA THR A 35 -18.12 6.69 -3.65
C THR A 35 -16.75 6.10 -3.89
N ALA A 36 -16.65 5.16 -4.82
CA ALA A 36 -15.39 4.53 -5.19
C ALA A 36 -15.21 4.40 -6.71
N SER A 37 -13.98 4.60 -7.17
CA SER A 37 -13.56 4.45 -8.57
C SER A 37 -13.33 2.99 -8.96
N GLN A 38 -13.00 2.15 -7.97
CA GLN A 38 -12.89 0.71 -8.11
C GLN A 38 -13.80 0.07 -7.06
N ILE A 39 -14.60 -0.90 -7.49
CA ILE A 39 -15.42 -1.72 -6.59
C ILE A 39 -15.15 -3.19 -6.92
N PRO A 40 -13.91 -3.71 -6.82
CA PRO A 40 -13.73 -5.15 -6.83
C PRO A 40 -14.37 -5.68 -5.55
N ASP A 41 -15.42 -6.47 -5.71
CA ASP A 41 -15.82 -7.49 -4.74
C ASP A 41 -16.17 -7.00 -3.31
N ILE A 42 -16.68 -5.78 -3.12
CA ILE A 42 -17.36 -5.39 -1.86
C ILE A 42 -18.81 -5.87 -1.88
N ASP A 43 -19.15 -6.75 -0.95
CA ASP A 43 -20.49 -7.34 -0.83
C ASP A 43 -21.58 -6.27 -0.65
N ASP A 44 -22.70 -6.46 -1.36
CA ASP A 44 -23.91 -5.62 -1.33
C ASP A 44 -23.71 -4.11 -1.61
N ARG A 45 -22.50 -3.68 -1.98
CA ARG A 45 -22.11 -2.28 -2.19
C ARG A 45 -22.57 -1.37 -1.04
N LYS A 46 -22.35 -1.82 0.20
CA LYS A 46 -22.69 -1.06 1.41
C LYS A 46 -21.60 -1.16 2.45
N TYR A 47 -21.37 -0.06 3.16
CA TYR A 47 -20.72 -0.12 4.46
C TYR A 47 -21.71 -0.69 5.47
N PRO A 48 -21.40 -1.82 6.15
CA PRO A 48 -22.37 -2.60 6.89
C PRO A 48 -22.82 -1.89 8.17
N LYS A 49 -24.09 -2.06 8.53
CA LYS A 49 -24.69 -1.48 9.76
C LYS A 49 -23.97 -1.96 11.04
N GLU A 50 -23.41 -3.17 11.00
CA GLU A 50 -22.65 -3.78 12.08
C GLU A 50 -21.38 -2.99 12.44
N LEU A 51 -20.86 -2.21 11.48
CA LEU A 51 -19.70 -1.33 11.66
C LEU A 51 -20.07 0.16 11.69
N ALA A 52 -21.24 0.52 11.15
CA ALA A 52 -21.64 1.90 10.93
C ALA A 52 -22.11 2.64 12.21
N GLY A 53 -22.32 1.94 13.32
CA GLY A 53 -22.74 2.53 14.59
C GLY A 53 -24.22 2.94 14.64
N ASP A 54 -24.67 3.42 15.79
CA ASP A 54 -26.10 3.64 16.09
C ASP A 54 -26.78 4.70 15.21
N LEU A 55 -25.99 5.61 14.61
CA LEU A 55 -26.51 6.65 13.73
C LEU A 55 -26.88 6.14 12.32
N TYR A 56 -26.47 4.91 11.96
CA TYR A 56 -26.60 4.34 10.62
C TYR A 56 -27.14 2.89 10.65
N PRO A 57 -28.37 2.67 11.14
CA PRO A 57 -28.93 1.32 11.36
C PRO A 57 -29.11 0.48 10.08
N ASP A 58 -29.12 1.13 8.91
CA ASP A 58 -29.28 0.49 7.60
C ASP A 58 -27.95 0.36 6.82
N GLY A 59 -26.83 0.75 7.46
CA GLY A 59 -25.54 0.90 6.80
C GLY A 59 -25.49 2.14 5.90
N ILE A 60 -24.43 2.27 5.10
CA ILE A 60 -24.22 3.41 4.20
C ILE A 60 -23.98 2.89 2.78
N PRO A 61 -24.70 3.37 1.76
CA PRO A 61 -24.53 2.90 0.39
C PRO A 61 -23.19 3.33 -0.21
N ILE A 62 -22.62 2.46 -1.05
CA ILE A 62 -21.40 2.70 -1.83
C ILE A 62 -21.78 2.78 -3.31
N TYR A 63 -21.51 3.92 -3.93
CA TYR A 63 -21.78 4.15 -5.36
C TYR A 63 -20.50 4.23 -6.18
N THR A 64 -20.64 4.11 -7.50
CA THR A 64 -19.52 4.40 -8.41
C THR A 64 -19.25 5.90 -8.45
N GLN A 65 -17.99 6.30 -8.58
CA GLN A 65 -17.58 7.70 -8.55
C GLN A 65 -18.22 8.56 -9.66
N GLU A 66 -18.59 7.97 -10.80
CA GLU A 66 -19.21 8.71 -11.92
C GLU A 66 -20.55 9.34 -11.53
N LYS A 67 -21.24 8.75 -10.54
CA LYS A 67 -22.52 9.25 -10.03
C LYS A 67 -22.39 10.47 -9.12
N LEU A 68 -21.17 10.83 -8.70
CA LEU A 68 -20.92 11.86 -7.69
C LEU A 68 -21.67 13.18 -7.95
N PRO A 69 -21.67 13.77 -9.18
CA PRO A 69 -22.38 15.03 -9.42
C PRO A 69 -23.92 14.92 -9.28
N ASP A 70 -24.48 13.75 -9.57
CA ASP A 70 -25.92 13.50 -9.43
C ASP A 70 -26.29 13.24 -7.97
N LEU A 71 -25.47 12.46 -7.25
CA LEU A 71 -25.65 12.18 -5.82
C LEU A 71 -25.59 13.45 -4.96
N ILE A 72 -24.70 14.40 -5.31
CA ILE A 72 -24.62 15.70 -4.63
C ILE A 72 -25.96 16.44 -4.67
N LYS A 73 -26.63 16.42 -5.83
CA LYS A 73 -27.93 17.08 -6.02
C LYS A 73 -29.08 16.28 -5.42
N GLU A 74 -29.06 14.96 -5.58
CA GLU A 74 -30.10 14.05 -5.10
C GLU A 74 -30.21 14.08 -3.58
N PHE A 75 -29.07 14.04 -2.89
CA PHE A 75 -29.03 14.05 -1.44
C PHE A 75 -28.94 15.45 -0.82
N ASP A 76 -28.77 16.50 -1.64
CA ASP A 76 -28.54 17.88 -1.18
C ASP A 76 -27.35 17.94 -0.21
N VAL A 77 -26.19 17.55 -0.74
CA VAL A 77 -24.94 17.32 -0.01
C VAL A 77 -24.24 18.65 0.27
N ASP A 78 -23.79 18.85 1.51
CA ASP A 78 -23.05 20.05 1.91
C ASP A 78 -21.56 19.94 1.57
N GLU A 79 -20.96 18.78 1.81
CA GLU A 79 -19.50 18.59 1.71
C GLU A 79 -19.16 17.19 1.18
N CYS A 80 -18.22 17.13 0.23
CA CYS A 80 -17.58 15.90 -0.22
C CYS A 80 -16.16 15.81 0.34
N VAL A 81 -15.89 14.75 1.09
CA VAL A 81 -14.59 14.49 1.71
C VAL A 81 -13.78 13.60 0.78
N PHE A 82 -12.60 14.08 0.37
CA PHE A 82 -11.68 13.29 -0.43
C PHE A 82 -10.74 12.46 0.46
N ALA A 83 -10.70 11.17 0.21
CA ALA A 83 -10.01 10.16 1.02
C ALA A 83 -9.32 9.09 0.14
N TYR A 84 -8.81 9.49 -1.02
CA TYR A 84 -7.88 8.65 -1.79
C TYR A 84 -6.43 8.94 -1.43
N SER A 85 -5.58 7.98 -1.79
CA SER A 85 -4.13 8.08 -1.78
C SER A 85 -3.52 7.76 -3.15
N ASP A 86 -2.26 8.18 -3.33
CA ASP A 86 -1.49 8.05 -4.56
C ASP A 86 -2.05 8.79 -5.80
N VAL A 87 -2.74 9.92 -5.60
CA VAL A 87 -3.42 10.66 -6.68
C VAL A 87 -2.67 11.94 -7.05
N ASN A 88 -2.46 12.17 -8.35
CA ASN A 88 -1.81 13.40 -8.82
C ASN A 88 -2.66 14.62 -8.44
N TYR A 89 -2.02 15.71 -8.02
CA TYR A 89 -2.73 16.94 -7.64
C TYR A 89 -3.64 17.51 -8.72
N HIS A 90 -3.29 17.33 -10.00
CA HIS A 90 -4.17 17.70 -11.10
C HIS A 90 -5.53 16.99 -10.99
N ASP A 91 -5.54 15.69 -10.68
CA ASP A 91 -6.75 14.88 -10.62
C ASP A 91 -7.56 15.15 -9.35
N VAL A 92 -6.87 15.41 -8.22
CA VAL A 92 -7.51 15.90 -6.99
C VAL A 92 -8.29 17.20 -7.29
N MET A 93 -7.64 18.16 -7.95
CA MET A 93 -8.26 19.46 -8.28
C MET A 93 -9.31 19.35 -9.39
N ALA A 94 -9.15 18.42 -10.33
CA ALA A 94 -10.18 18.15 -11.33
C ALA A 94 -11.45 17.58 -10.69
N LEU A 95 -11.30 16.72 -9.68
CA LEU A 95 -12.44 16.19 -8.91
C LEU A 95 -13.08 17.27 -8.04
N SER A 96 -12.28 18.14 -7.40
CA SER A 96 -12.80 19.26 -6.62
C SER A 96 -13.66 20.18 -7.50
N ALA A 97 -13.21 20.52 -8.72
CA ALA A 97 -14.00 21.32 -9.65
C ALA A 97 -15.38 20.70 -9.98
N LYS A 98 -15.45 19.36 -10.10
CA LYS A 98 -16.72 18.64 -10.29
C LYS A 98 -17.63 18.74 -9.07
N VAL A 99 -17.08 18.56 -7.87
CA VAL A 99 -17.82 18.69 -6.59
C VAL A 99 -18.36 20.11 -6.42
N ASN A 100 -17.49 21.12 -6.52
CA ASN A 100 -17.85 22.52 -6.36
C ASN A 100 -18.89 22.99 -7.39
N SER A 101 -18.76 22.55 -8.66
CA SER A 101 -19.75 22.90 -9.69
C SER A 101 -21.10 22.18 -9.52
N ALA A 102 -21.14 21.07 -8.78
CA ALA A 102 -22.37 20.39 -8.40
C ALA A 102 -23.05 21.00 -7.17
N GLY A 103 -22.35 21.86 -6.40
CA GLY A 103 -22.91 22.68 -5.33
C GLY A 103 -22.40 22.38 -3.91
N ALA A 104 -21.59 21.33 -3.73
CA ALA A 104 -21.01 20.96 -2.43
C ALA A 104 -19.60 21.54 -2.23
N ASP A 105 -19.18 21.67 -0.98
CA ASP A 105 -17.79 21.95 -0.62
C ASP A 105 -16.90 20.72 -0.85
N PHE A 106 -15.62 20.95 -1.14
CA PHE A 106 -14.62 19.88 -1.25
C PHE A 106 -13.64 19.97 -0.08
N LYS A 107 -13.48 18.87 0.67
CA LYS A 107 -12.64 18.86 1.87
C LYS A 107 -11.56 17.80 1.81
N LEU A 108 -10.37 18.22 2.21
CA LEU A 108 -9.24 17.35 2.54
C LEU A 108 -9.10 17.33 4.07
N MET A 109 -9.22 16.14 4.67
CA MET A 109 -9.04 15.99 6.12
C MET A 109 -7.57 15.76 6.46
N GLY A 110 -7.07 16.47 7.46
CA GLY A 110 -5.68 16.32 7.93
C GLY A 110 -5.53 15.40 9.16
N PRO A 111 -4.29 14.99 9.47
CA PRO A 111 -3.96 14.03 10.54
C PRO A 111 -4.56 14.35 11.90
N LYS A 112 -4.67 15.65 12.26
CA LYS A 112 -5.28 16.08 13.52
C LYS A 112 -6.68 15.50 13.76
N HIS A 113 -7.45 15.27 12.70
CA HIS A 113 -8.82 14.75 12.77
C HIS A 113 -8.93 13.26 12.44
N THR A 114 -7.88 12.69 11.85
CA THR A 114 -7.92 11.34 11.27
C THR A 114 -6.88 10.40 11.84
N SER A 115 -5.98 10.85 12.72
CA SER A 115 -4.99 9.98 13.37
C SER A 115 -5.44 9.57 14.76
N LEU A 116 -5.32 8.29 15.05
CA LEU A 116 -5.56 7.69 16.36
C LEU A 116 -4.34 7.90 17.27
N LYS A 117 -4.56 7.90 18.59
CA LYS A 117 -3.48 7.99 19.58
C LYS A 117 -3.21 6.61 20.18
N SER A 118 -1.99 6.14 20.02
CA SER A 118 -1.52 4.89 20.59
C SER A 118 -1.07 5.06 22.05
N LYS A 119 -1.18 3.99 22.84
CA LYS A 119 -0.59 3.85 24.18
C LYS A 119 0.83 3.27 24.13
N LYS A 120 1.27 2.82 22.95
CA LYS A 120 2.60 2.28 22.65
C LYS A 120 3.35 3.24 21.73
N PRO A 121 4.69 3.31 21.79
CA PRO A 121 5.48 4.03 20.79
C PRO A 121 5.16 3.54 19.37
N VAL A 122 5.05 4.46 18.43
CA VAL A 122 4.69 4.19 17.03
C VAL A 122 5.77 4.69 16.09
N ILE A 123 6.22 3.80 15.21
CA ILE A 123 7.04 4.16 14.05
C ILE A 123 6.17 4.00 12.81
N SER A 124 6.07 5.02 11.96
CA SER A 124 5.37 4.90 10.67
C SER A 124 6.35 4.85 9.51
N VAL A 125 6.14 3.90 8.60
CA VAL A 125 6.84 3.83 7.31
C VAL A 125 5.83 4.11 6.20
N CYS A 126 5.90 5.32 5.63
CA CYS A 126 5.08 5.78 4.52
C CYS A 126 5.95 5.99 3.27
N ALA A 127 5.36 6.35 2.14
CA ALA A 127 6.14 6.78 0.97
C ALA A 127 5.40 7.87 0.21
N VAL A 128 6.10 8.51 -0.71
CA VAL A 128 5.52 9.53 -1.58
C VAL A 128 4.75 8.95 -2.77
N ARG A 129 5.07 7.72 -3.18
CA ARG A 129 4.49 7.01 -4.36
C ARG A 129 4.55 5.50 -4.23
N THR A 130 3.64 4.80 -4.92
CA THR A 130 3.64 3.33 -4.99
C THR A 130 4.91 2.86 -5.68
N GLY A 131 5.47 1.75 -5.20
CA GLY A 131 6.73 1.21 -5.72
C GLY A 131 7.99 1.94 -5.24
N SER A 132 7.92 2.89 -4.30
CA SER A 132 9.14 3.58 -3.78
C SER A 132 10.06 2.68 -2.94
N GLY A 133 9.62 1.47 -2.57
CA GLY A 133 10.37 0.54 -1.72
C GLY A 133 9.99 0.62 -0.24
N LYS A 134 8.70 0.77 0.03
CA LYS A 134 8.16 0.84 1.39
C LYS A 134 8.30 -0.48 2.13
N SER A 135 7.84 -1.58 1.53
CA SER A 135 7.83 -2.90 2.18
C SER A 135 9.24 -3.38 2.57
N GLN A 136 10.27 -3.13 1.74
CA GLN A 136 11.66 -3.42 2.13
C GLN A 136 12.17 -2.53 3.27
N SER A 137 11.72 -1.28 3.34
CA SER A 137 12.08 -0.36 4.43
C SER A 137 11.40 -0.80 5.74
N SER A 138 10.12 -1.18 5.69
CA SER A 138 9.37 -1.72 6.82
C SER A 138 10.03 -2.98 7.37
N ARG A 139 10.43 -3.92 6.49
CA ARG A 139 11.15 -5.15 6.89
C ARG A 139 12.45 -4.84 7.61
N LYS A 140 13.29 -3.96 7.06
CA LYS A 140 14.56 -3.58 7.68
C LYS A 140 14.36 -2.96 9.07
N VAL A 141 13.35 -2.09 9.22
CA VAL A 141 13.01 -1.49 10.52
C VAL A 141 12.61 -2.57 11.52
N ILE A 142 11.74 -3.50 11.13
CA ILE A 142 11.32 -4.61 12.00
C ILE A 142 12.48 -5.50 12.38
N GLU A 143 13.28 -5.97 11.42
CA GLU A 143 14.41 -6.85 11.67
C GLU A 143 15.37 -6.26 12.71
N HIS A 144 15.72 -4.97 12.57
CA HIS A 144 16.57 -4.30 13.53
C HIS A 144 15.93 -4.21 14.93
N LEU A 145 14.63 -3.90 15.01
CA LEU A 145 13.92 -3.82 16.30
C LEU A 145 13.78 -5.18 16.98
N LEU A 146 13.58 -6.25 16.21
CA LEU A 146 13.56 -7.63 16.71
C LEU A 146 14.95 -8.06 17.20
N ASP A 147 16.03 -7.67 16.50
CA ASP A 147 17.42 -7.90 16.93
C ASP A 147 17.75 -7.19 18.26
N LEU A 148 17.09 -6.06 18.54
CA LEU A 148 17.13 -5.38 19.83
C LEU A 148 16.29 -6.07 20.93
N GLY A 149 15.58 -7.14 20.58
CA GLY A 149 14.76 -7.95 21.49
C GLY A 149 13.40 -7.33 21.81
N LEU A 150 12.92 -6.37 21.02
CA LEU A 150 11.61 -5.75 21.20
C LEU A 150 10.50 -6.60 20.57
N LYS A 151 9.32 -6.58 21.18
CA LYS A 151 8.10 -7.15 20.59
C LYS A 151 7.42 -6.09 19.72
N VAL A 152 7.61 -6.21 18.42
CA VAL A 152 7.00 -5.30 17.44
C VAL A 152 5.71 -5.92 16.91
N VAL A 153 4.67 -5.11 16.82
CA VAL A 153 3.42 -5.48 16.12
C VAL A 153 3.24 -4.53 14.94
N ALA A 154 3.14 -5.07 13.73
CA ALA A 154 2.81 -4.27 12.56
C ALA A 154 1.30 -4.05 12.44
N ILE A 155 0.90 -2.86 12.04
CA ILE A 155 -0.47 -2.55 11.61
C ILE A 155 -0.39 -2.07 10.16
N ARG A 156 -1.17 -2.71 9.29
CA ARG A 156 -1.16 -2.47 7.85
C ARG A 156 -2.47 -1.86 7.39
N HIS A 157 -2.37 -0.87 6.50
CA HIS A 157 -3.50 -0.22 5.83
C HIS A 157 -4.43 -1.25 5.14
N PRO A 158 -5.76 -1.06 5.08
CA PRO A 158 -6.62 -2.16 4.68
C PRO A 158 -6.65 -2.29 3.17
N MET A 159 -6.95 -3.50 2.73
CA MET A 159 -7.31 -3.85 1.36
C MET A 159 -8.62 -4.65 1.42
N PRO A 160 -9.75 -4.00 1.78
CA PRO A 160 -10.89 -4.75 2.27
C PRO A 160 -11.78 -5.22 1.11
N TYR A 161 -11.38 -6.35 0.54
CA TYR A 161 -12.10 -7.08 -0.49
C TYR A 161 -13.02 -8.11 0.18
N GLY A 162 -14.29 -8.20 -0.19
CA GLY A 162 -15.22 -9.18 0.38
C GLY A 162 -15.97 -8.70 1.63
N ASP A 163 -15.98 -9.53 2.69
CA ASP A 163 -16.78 -9.32 3.89
C ASP A 163 -16.11 -8.35 4.89
N LEU A 164 -16.55 -7.09 4.86
CA LEU A 164 -16.07 -6.04 5.75
C LEU A 164 -16.29 -6.35 7.24
N VAL A 165 -17.36 -7.08 7.60
CA VAL A 165 -17.67 -7.42 9.00
C VAL A 165 -16.68 -8.46 9.52
N ALA A 166 -16.38 -9.47 8.71
CA ALA A 166 -15.36 -10.47 9.02
C ALA A 166 -13.96 -9.84 9.13
N GLN A 167 -13.72 -8.77 8.37
CA GLN A 167 -12.46 -8.01 8.34
C GLN A 167 -12.40 -6.87 9.35
N LYS A 168 -13.26 -6.85 10.37
CA LYS A 168 -13.22 -5.79 11.39
C LYS A 168 -11.84 -5.68 12.06
N VAL A 169 -11.30 -6.82 12.50
CA VAL A 169 -9.95 -6.97 13.08
C VAL A 169 -9.43 -8.35 12.70
N GLN A 170 -8.30 -8.39 12.01
CA GLN A 170 -7.61 -9.64 11.67
C GLN A 170 -6.18 -9.59 12.22
N ARG A 171 -5.74 -10.71 12.79
CA ARG A 171 -4.41 -10.90 13.36
C ARG A 171 -3.73 -12.04 12.61
N TYR A 172 -2.58 -11.78 12.02
CA TYR A 172 -1.76 -12.76 11.34
C TYR A 172 -0.46 -12.95 12.09
N ALA A 173 -0.23 -14.16 12.60
CA ALA A 173 0.98 -14.53 13.31
C ALA A 173 1.66 -15.77 12.72
N ASP A 174 0.92 -16.58 11.97
CA ASP A 174 1.47 -17.73 11.25
C ASP A 174 0.88 -17.81 9.84
N LEU A 175 1.54 -18.57 8.97
CA LEU A 175 1.15 -18.68 7.56
C LEU A 175 -0.26 -19.26 7.37
N ALA A 176 -0.76 -20.07 8.32
CA ALA A 176 -2.12 -20.60 8.23
C ALA A 176 -3.18 -19.53 8.48
N ASP A 177 -2.82 -18.38 9.08
CA ASP A 177 -3.73 -17.24 9.17
C ASP A 177 -4.06 -16.65 7.78
N LEU A 178 -3.15 -16.74 6.79
CA LEU A 178 -3.40 -16.26 5.42
C LEU A 178 -4.58 -17.00 4.78
N ASP A 179 -4.61 -18.34 4.93
CA ASP A 179 -5.72 -19.18 4.46
C ASP A 179 -6.99 -18.96 5.30
N LYS A 180 -6.84 -18.88 6.63
CA LYS A 180 -7.97 -18.72 7.57
C LYS A 180 -8.77 -17.44 7.33
N TYR A 181 -8.12 -16.39 6.86
CA TYR A 181 -8.74 -15.10 6.55
C TYR A 181 -9.01 -14.88 5.06
N ASP A 182 -8.83 -15.92 4.23
CA ASP A 182 -9.08 -15.90 2.78
C ASP A 182 -8.33 -14.75 2.07
N CYS A 183 -7.05 -14.53 2.43
CA CYS A 183 -6.26 -13.44 1.86
C CYS A 183 -6.16 -13.53 0.34
N THR A 184 -6.23 -12.37 -0.31
CA THR A 184 -5.89 -12.20 -1.73
C THR A 184 -4.36 -12.25 -1.95
N ILE A 185 -3.91 -12.38 -3.21
CA ILE A 185 -2.46 -12.27 -3.53
C ILE A 185 -1.90 -10.93 -3.07
N GLU A 186 -2.61 -9.83 -3.29
CA GLU A 186 -2.15 -8.48 -2.93
C GLU A 186 -1.99 -8.33 -1.41
N GLU A 187 -2.90 -8.93 -0.63
CA GLU A 187 -2.78 -9.01 0.82
C GLU A 187 -1.59 -9.86 1.24
N MET A 188 -1.44 -11.07 0.68
CA MET A 188 -0.32 -11.94 0.99
C MET A 188 1.02 -11.27 0.63
N GLU A 189 1.08 -10.48 -0.44
CA GLU A 189 2.28 -9.73 -0.87
C GLU A 189 2.78 -8.77 0.20
N GLU A 190 1.87 -8.23 1.00
CA GLU A 190 2.22 -7.35 2.10
C GLU A 190 2.32 -8.09 3.44
N TYR A 191 1.60 -9.21 3.66
CA TYR A 191 1.54 -9.88 4.97
C TYR A 191 2.55 -11.02 5.13
N GLU A 192 2.70 -11.90 4.13
CA GLU A 192 3.60 -13.07 4.17
C GLU A 192 5.03 -12.70 4.56
N PRO A 193 5.65 -11.62 4.02
CA PRO A 193 7.02 -11.27 4.35
C PRO A 193 7.24 -10.92 5.84
N HIS A 194 6.22 -10.45 6.55
CA HIS A 194 6.27 -10.22 8.00
C HIS A 194 6.19 -11.53 8.77
N ILE A 195 5.23 -12.38 8.41
CA ILE A 195 4.95 -13.65 9.08
C ILE A 195 6.14 -14.60 8.96
N ASP A 196 6.75 -14.70 7.77
CA ASP A 196 7.94 -15.54 7.53
C ASP A 196 9.16 -15.13 8.38
N ARG A 197 9.18 -13.88 8.88
CA ARG A 197 10.20 -13.34 9.78
C ARG A 197 9.82 -13.44 11.26
N GLY A 198 8.67 -14.03 11.57
CA GLY A 198 8.15 -14.14 12.92
C GLY A 198 7.55 -12.85 13.48
N ASN A 199 7.24 -11.87 12.63
CA ASN A 199 6.56 -10.64 13.02
C ASN A 199 5.03 -10.80 12.94
N ILE A 200 4.32 -10.20 13.89
CA ILE A 200 2.84 -10.21 13.91
C ILE A 200 2.34 -8.99 13.15
N ILE A 201 1.31 -9.18 12.33
CA ILE A 201 0.66 -8.12 11.58
C ILE A 201 -0.85 -8.11 11.83
N TYR A 202 -1.40 -6.93 12.02
CA TYR A 202 -2.83 -6.68 12.10
C TYR A 202 -3.29 -5.89 10.87
N SER A 203 -4.48 -6.24 10.37
CA SER A 203 -5.16 -5.53 9.29
C SER A 203 -6.68 -5.60 9.49
N GLY A 204 -7.41 -4.82 8.70
CA GLY A 204 -8.87 -4.75 8.72
C GLY A 204 -9.42 -3.32 8.67
N VAL A 205 -10.73 -3.17 8.83
CA VAL A 205 -11.44 -1.92 8.51
C VAL A 205 -11.69 -0.99 9.70
N ASP A 206 -11.62 -1.48 10.94
CA ASP A 206 -11.84 -0.66 12.16
C ASP A 206 -10.52 -0.43 12.91
N TYR A 207 -9.79 0.62 12.51
CA TYR A 207 -8.47 0.95 13.05
C TYR A 207 -8.44 1.22 14.55
N GLN A 208 -9.54 1.68 15.14
CA GLN A 208 -9.60 1.84 16.60
C GLN A 208 -9.57 0.46 17.27
N ALA A 209 -10.39 -0.48 16.77
CA ALA A 209 -10.41 -1.84 17.28
C ALA A 209 -9.10 -2.59 17.00
N ILE A 210 -8.49 -2.37 15.83
CA ILE A 210 -7.19 -2.94 15.46
C ILE A 210 -6.08 -2.42 16.37
N LEU A 211 -6.03 -1.10 16.58
CA LEU A 211 -5.04 -0.50 17.47
C LEU A 211 -5.18 -1.05 18.90
N ASP A 212 -6.40 -1.09 19.43
CA ASP A 212 -6.66 -1.67 20.75
C ASP A 212 -6.25 -3.16 20.83
N ALA A 213 -6.44 -3.94 19.76
CA ALA A 213 -6.03 -5.34 19.71
C ALA A 213 -4.49 -5.49 19.65
N ALA A 214 -3.83 -4.73 18.78
CA ALA A 214 -2.38 -4.73 18.62
C ALA A 214 -1.65 -4.30 19.90
N GLU A 215 -2.13 -3.24 20.58
CA GLU A 215 -1.59 -2.78 21.87
C GLU A 215 -1.63 -3.85 22.96
N ASN A 216 -2.60 -4.77 22.87
CA ASN A 216 -2.87 -5.84 23.84
C ASN A 216 -2.61 -7.23 23.24
N ASP A 217 -1.74 -7.33 22.22
CA ASP A 217 -1.45 -8.62 21.57
C ASP A 217 -1.07 -9.69 22.61
N PRO A 218 -1.62 -10.93 22.50
CA PRO A 218 -1.33 -12.00 23.46
C PRO A 218 0.16 -12.35 23.57
N ASP A 219 0.95 -12.13 22.51
CA ASP A 219 2.39 -12.37 22.51
C ASP A 219 3.17 -11.16 23.03
N GLY A 220 2.48 -10.04 23.29
CA GLY A 220 2.98 -8.78 23.80
C GLY A 220 3.33 -7.78 22.71
N CYS A 221 3.24 -6.50 23.04
CA CYS A 221 3.58 -5.39 22.16
C CYS A 221 4.35 -4.32 22.95
N ASP A 222 5.61 -4.11 22.57
CA ASP A 222 6.46 -3.03 23.10
C ASP A 222 6.36 -1.79 22.21
N LEU A 223 6.17 -1.99 20.90
CA LEU A 223 6.16 -0.96 19.87
C LEU A 223 5.24 -1.36 18.71
N ILE A 224 4.61 -0.36 18.08
CA ILE A 224 3.80 -0.54 16.89
C ILE A 224 4.54 -0.01 15.66
N LEU A 225 4.64 -0.83 14.61
CA LEU A 225 5.02 -0.34 13.29
C LEU A 225 3.75 -0.09 12.47
N TRP A 226 3.50 1.15 12.08
CA TRP A 226 2.56 1.43 11.00
C TRP A 226 3.23 1.19 9.65
N ASP A 227 2.81 0.13 8.97
CA ASP A 227 3.26 -0.19 7.62
C ASP A 227 2.26 0.40 6.61
N GLY A 228 2.59 1.54 5.99
CA GLY A 228 1.62 2.28 5.18
C GLY A 228 1.24 1.58 3.87
N GLY A 229 -0.05 1.54 3.51
CA GLY A 229 -0.51 1.08 2.19
C GLY A 229 -0.85 2.24 1.24
N ASN A 230 -0.76 1.98 -0.07
CA ASN A 230 -1.10 2.91 -1.17
C ASN A 230 -0.53 4.35 -1.05
N ASN A 231 0.41 4.62 -0.14
CA ASN A 231 1.02 5.94 0.12
C ASN A 231 0.10 6.97 0.79
N ASP A 232 -0.78 6.48 1.65
CA ASP A 232 -1.44 7.35 2.63
C ASP A 232 -0.48 7.77 3.76
N PHE A 233 -0.84 8.83 4.48
CA PHE A 233 -0.19 9.14 5.75
C PHE A 233 -0.70 8.20 6.85
N SER A 234 0.01 8.12 7.98
CA SER A 234 -0.35 7.17 9.04
C SER A 234 -1.70 7.48 9.70
N PHE A 235 -2.51 6.43 9.89
CA PHE A 235 -3.76 6.50 10.63
C PHE A 235 -3.56 6.50 12.14
N ILE A 236 -2.32 6.30 12.59
CA ILE A 236 -1.92 6.36 13.99
C ILE A 236 -0.87 7.46 14.09
N ASP A 237 -0.97 8.30 15.10
CA ASP A 237 0.04 9.34 15.32
C ASP A 237 1.39 8.67 15.61
N ALA A 238 2.40 9.01 14.81
CA ALA A 238 3.72 8.41 14.88
C ALA A 238 4.65 9.25 15.75
N ASP A 239 5.45 8.58 16.58
CA ASP A 239 6.53 9.19 17.34
C ASP A 239 7.83 9.27 16.52
N LEU A 240 7.93 8.45 15.46
CA LEU A 240 8.95 8.54 14.41
C LEU A 240 8.33 8.28 13.03
N ALA A 241 8.36 9.28 12.16
CA ALA A 241 7.84 9.20 10.80
C ALA A 241 8.95 9.04 9.76
N ILE A 242 8.95 7.90 9.07
CA ILE A 242 9.86 7.57 7.96
C ILE A 242 9.08 7.62 6.65
N THR A 243 9.55 8.44 5.69
CA THR A 243 8.92 8.55 4.36
C THR A 243 9.91 8.22 3.25
N ILE A 244 9.55 7.24 2.42
CA ILE A 244 10.39 6.79 1.30
C ILE A 244 10.09 7.61 0.03
N ALA A 245 11.14 8.05 -0.66
CA ALA A 245 11.11 8.73 -1.95
C ALA A 245 11.84 7.93 -3.03
N ASP A 246 11.44 8.11 -4.29
CA ASP A 246 11.96 7.36 -5.45
C ASP A 246 12.52 8.32 -6.52
N PRO A 247 13.84 8.33 -6.74
CA PRO A 247 14.51 9.20 -7.72
C PRO A 247 14.28 8.78 -9.17
N HIS A 248 13.60 7.66 -9.45
CA HIS A 248 13.20 7.33 -10.84
C HIS A 248 12.02 8.16 -11.34
N ARG A 249 11.34 8.88 -10.44
CA ARG A 249 10.17 9.72 -10.73
C ARG A 249 10.32 11.09 -10.03
N PRO A 250 11.36 11.88 -10.37
CA PRO A 250 11.63 13.14 -9.69
C PRO A 250 10.46 14.12 -9.82
N GLY A 251 10.09 14.78 -8.73
CA GLY A 251 8.95 15.69 -8.64
C GLY A 251 7.65 15.02 -8.20
N HIS A 252 7.56 13.68 -8.17
CA HIS A 252 6.37 13.00 -7.64
C HIS A 252 6.20 13.22 -6.13
N GLU A 253 7.30 13.41 -5.40
CA GLU A 253 7.35 13.75 -3.99
C GLU A 253 6.67 15.07 -3.62
N ILE A 254 6.39 15.93 -4.62
CA ILE A 254 5.71 17.24 -4.46
C ILE A 254 4.51 17.42 -5.41
N SER A 255 4.02 16.35 -6.03
CA SER A 255 2.90 16.44 -6.98
C SER A 255 1.79 15.40 -6.76
N TYR A 256 1.90 14.58 -5.72
CA TYR A 256 0.93 13.53 -5.39
C TYR A 256 0.38 13.64 -3.97
N TYR A 257 -0.93 13.44 -3.85
CA TYR A 257 -1.66 13.42 -2.60
C TYR A 257 -1.92 11.98 -2.11
N PRO A 258 -1.78 11.71 -0.80
CA PRO A 258 -1.17 12.55 0.22
C PRO A 258 0.33 12.24 0.39
N GLY A 259 1.01 11.72 -0.63
CA GLY A 259 2.43 11.39 -0.58
C GLY A 259 3.31 12.55 -0.08
N GLN A 260 3.06 13.78 -0.55
CA GLN A 260 3.75 14.97 -0.03
C GLN A 260 3.39 15.26 1.44
N VAL A 261 2.15 15.00 1.89
CA VAL A 261 1.78 15.16 3.31
C VAL A 261 2.65 14.25 4.18
N SER A 262 2.84 13.00 3.76
CA SER A 262 3.75 12.06 4.44
C SER A 262 5.19 12.58 4.47
N LEU A 263 5.64 13.26 3.41
CA LEU A 263 6.99 13.83 3.35
C LEU A 263 7.15 15.06 4.25
N GLU A 264 6.15 15.95 4.27
CA GLU A 264 6.14 17.13 5.14
C GLU A 264 6.07 16.78 6.63
N MET A 265 5.50 15.62 6.96
CA MET A 265 5.44 15.09 8.33
C MET A 265 6.67 14.25 8.73
N ALA A 266 7.57 13.92 7.80
CA ALA A 266 8.65 12.98 8.06
C ALA A 266 9.71 13.56 9.02
N ASP A 267 10.16 12.75 9.97
CA ASP A 267 11.41 12.97 10.71
C ASP A 267 12.62 12.47 9.89
N LEU A 268 12.39 11.43 9.10
CA LEU A 268 13.39 10.79 8.24
C LEU A 268 12.83 10.56 6.83
N ALA A 269 13.47 11.17 5.84
CA ALA A 269 13.24 10.89 4.44
C ALA A 269 14.31 9.92 3.91
N VAL A 270 13.89 8.86 3.23
CA VAL A 270 14.81 7.89 2.60
C VAL A 270 14.68 7.99 1.09
N ILE A 271 15.74 8.42 0.40
CA ILE A 271 15.82 8.38 -1.06
C ILE A 271 16.36 7.00 -1.44
N ASN A 272 15.46 6.13 -1.91
CA ASN A 272 15.78 4.75 -2.24
C ASN A 272 16.25 4.59 -3.71
N LYS A 273 16.72 3.41 -4.11
CA LYS A 273 17.12 3.05 -5.49
C LYS A 273 18.19 3.95 -6.11
N VAL A 274 19.07 4.54 -5.28
CA VAL A 274 20.11 5.46 -5.76
C VAL A 274 21.16 4.77 -6.63
N ASP A 275 21.27 3.43 -6.55
CA ASP A 275 22.14 2.59 -7.37
C ASP A 275 21.75 2.55 -8.84
N SER A 276 20.46 2.74 -9.15
CA SER A 276 19.91 2.63 -10.51
C SER A 276 19.41 3.95 -11.08
N ALA A 277 19.30 5.00 -10.25
CA ALA A 277 18.86 6.32 -10.68
C ALA A 277 20.01 7.23 -11.12
N LYS A 278 19.71 8.25 -11.94
CA LYS A 278 20.70 9.24 -12.34
C LYS A 278 21.01 10.19 -11.19
N SER A 279 22.27 10.63 -11.10
CA SER A 279 22.70 11.58 -10.06
C SER A 279 21.92 12.90 -10.07
N GLU A 280 21.49 13.37 -11.25
CA GLU A 280 20.66 14.57 -11.43
C GLU A 280 19.24 14.40 -10.84
N ASP A 281 18.64 13.22 -11.00
CA ASP A 281 17.31 12.93 -10.47
C ASP A 281 17.35 12.76 -8.95
N ILE A 282 18.39 12.09 -8.43
CA ILE A 282 18.65 11.99 -6.98
C ILE A 282 18.80 13.39 -6.36
N GLN A 283 19.56 14.29 -7.00
CA GLN A 283 19.73 15.65 -6.51
C GLN A 283 18.42 16.43 -6.52
N THR A 284 17.61 16.27 -7.57
CA THR A 284 16.29 16.92 -7.69
C THR A 284 15.37 16.53 -6.53
N VAL A 285 15.28 15.22 -6.22
CA VAL A 285 14.48 14.73 -5.09
C VAL A 285 15.03 15.26 -3.77
N GLU A 286 16.35 15.25 -3.57
CA GLU A 286 16.97 15.78 -2.35
C GLU A 286 16.68 17.27 -2.14
N ASP A 287 16.73 18.07 -3.20
CA ASP A 287 16.45 19.51 -3.14
C ASP A 287 14.96 19.78 -2.87
N ASN A 288 14.06 18.97 -3.43
CA ASN A 288 12.63 19.05 -3.15
C ASN A 288 12.32 18.70 -1.70
N ILE A 289 12.91 17.62 -1.16
CA ILE A 289 12.78 17.25 0.26
C ILE A 289 13.22 18.41 1.16
N LYS A 290 14.40 18.99 0.92
CA LYS A 290 14.90 20.13 1.71
C LYS A 290 14.02 21.37 1.61
N THR A 291 13.31 21.53 0.51
CA THR A 291 12.40 22.66 0.28
C THR A 291 11.11 22.51 1.08
N VAL A 292 10.49 21.32 1.06
CA VAL A 292 9.19 21.09 1.73
C VAL A 292 9.34 20.71 3.20
N ASN A 293 10.44 20.02 3.56
CA ASN A 293 10.72 19.61 4.93
C ASN A 293 12.23 19.79 5.25
N PRO A 294 12.67 21.01 5.63
CA PRO A 294 14.06 21.28 5.95
C PRO A 294 14.54 20.64 7.29
N GLN A 295 13.64 20.04 8.08
CA GLN A 295 13.97 19.40 9.35
C GLN A 295 14.19 17.89 9.21
N ALA A 296 13.63 17.27 8.17
CA ALA A 296 13.81 15.84 7.93
C ALA A 296 15.29 15.49 7.73
N GLN A 297 15.73 14.45 8.42
CA GLN A 297 16.99 13.79 8.12
C GLN A 297 16.87 13.09 6.75
N ILE A 298 17.94 13.07 5.96
CA ILE A 298 17.93 12.44 4.63
C ILE A 298 18.93 11.31 4.60
N ILE A 299 18.44 10.09 4.32
CA ILE A 299 19.26 8.91 4.08
C ILE A 299 19.11 8.49 2.63
N LYS A 300 20.21 8.11 2.01
CA LYS A 300 20.22 7.52 0.66
C LYS A 300 20.37 6.01 0.80
N ALA A 301 19.65 5.25 -0.02
CA ALA A 301 19.70 3.81 0.00
C ALA A 301 19.64 3.20 -1.39
N GLU A 302 20.34 2.08 -1.55
CA GLU A 302 20.28 1.20 -2.70
C GLU A 302 19.19 0.14 -2.49
N SER A 303 18.61 -0.31 -3.61
CA SER A 303 17.66 -1.43 -3.61
C SER A 303 18.36 -2.67 -4.14
N THR A 304 19.08 -3.37 -3.26
CA THR A 304 19.93 -4.48 -3.67
C THR A 304 19.09 -5.72 -3.96
N ILE A 305 19.24 -6.23 -5.20
CA ILE A 305 18.55 -7.43 -5.65
C ILE A 305 19.41 -8.68 -5.44
N SER A 306 18.79 -9.75 -4.93
CA SER A 306 19.31 -11.12 -4.93
C SER A 306 18.30 -12.08 -5.57
N VAL A 307 18.77 -13.25 -5.99
CA VAL A 307 17.97 -14.26 -6.71
C VAL A 307 18.32 -15.63 -6.14
N ASP A 308 17.32 -16.49 -5.94
CA ASP A 308 17.51 -17.84 -5.36
C ASP A 308 18.42 -18.72 -6.23
N ASP A 309 18.14 -18.81 -7.53
CA ASP A 309 18.94 -19.57 -8.49
C ASP A 309 19.24 -18.73 -9.76
N PRO A 310 20.38 -18.02 -9.78
CA PRO A 310 20.80 -17.22 -10.93
C PRO A 310 21.02 -18.03 -12.22
N ASP A 311 21.33 -19.33 -12.12
CA ASP A 311 21.60 -20.18 -13.29
C ASP A 311 20.32 -20.45 -14.09
N LEU A 312 19.16 -20.27 -13.46
CA LEU A 312 17.87 -20.31 -14.15
C LEU A 312 17.61 -19.08 -15.02
N ILE A 313 18.36 -17.98 -14.87
CA ILE A 313 18.15 -16.75 -15.66
C ILE A 313 19.11 -16.68 -16.84
N LYS A 314 20.38 -17.03 -16.62
CA LYS A 314 21.45 -16.80 -17.58
C LYS A 314 21.22 -17.49 -18.93
N ASP A 315 21.31 -16.73 -20.01
CA ASP A 315 21.10 -17.18 -21.39
C ASP A 315 19.70 -17.80 -21.65
N LYS A 316 18.73 -17.64 -20.74
CA LYS A 316 17.37 -18.19 -20.85
C LYS A 316 16.35 -17.21 -21.41
N LYS A 317 15.32 -17.74 -22.05
CA LYS A 317 14.08 -17.02 -22.35
C LYS A 317 13.21 -16.99 -21.09
N VAL A 318 12.94 -15.81 -20.56
CA VAL A 318 12.29 -15.66 -19.25
C VAL A 318 10.93 -15.01 -19.37
N LEU A 319 9.94 -15.55 -18.67
CA LEU A 319 8.71 -14.83 -18.32
C LEU A 319 8.93 -14.13 -16.98
N ILE A 320 8.52 -12.88 -16.86
CA ILE A 320 8.66 -12.10 -15.63
C ILE A 320 7.27 -11.84 -15.05
N VAL A 321 7.05 -12.28 -13.81
CA VAL A 321 5.85 -11.98 -13.02
C VAL A 321 6.22 -10.94 -11.96
N GLU A 322 5.49 -9.83 -11.89
CA GLU A 322 5.79 -8.71 -10.97
C GLU A 322 4.56 -8.34 -10.15
N ASP A 323 4.81 -7.60 -9.07
CA ASP A 323 3.80 -6.92 -8.24
C ASP A 323 2.79 -6.14 -9.11
N GLY A 324 1.52 -6.52 -8.96
CA GLY A 324 0.39 -5.99 -9.73
C GLY A 324 0.20 -4.47 -9.55
N PRO A 325 0.00 -3.98 -8.31
CA PRO A 325 -0.04 -2.55 -8.00
C PRO A 325 1.08 -1.72 -8.61
N THR A 326 2.33 -2.22 -8.56
CA THR A 326 3.49 -1.51 -9.13
C THR A 326 3.34 -1.27 -10.64
N LEU A 327 2.82 -2.25 -11.38
CA LEU A 327 2.64 -2.17 -12.84
C LEU A 327 1.36 -1.48 -13.29
N THR A 328 0.34 -1.43 -12.42
CA THR A 328 -0.98 -0.89 -12.76
C THR A 328 -1.12 0.58 -12.34
N HIS A 329 -1.20 0.85 -11.03
CA HIS A 329 -1.42 2.20 -10.50
C HIS A 329 -0.12 2.90 -10.08
N GLY A 330 0.98 2.15 -9.92
CA GLY A 330 2.30 2.69 -9.60
C GLY A 330 3.02 3.37 -10.78
N GLU A 331 2.50 3.25 -12.01
CA GLU A 331 3.06 3.84 -13.24
C GLU A 331 4.51 3.40 -13.56
N MET A 332 4.99 2.30 -12.97
CA MET A 332 6.32 1.75 -13.24
C MET A 332 6.27 0.80 -14.43
N LYS A 333 7.27 0.91 -15.32
CA LYS A 333 7.41 0.08 -16.54
C LYS A 333 8.42 -1.06 -16.40
N PHE A 334 9.01 -1.21 -15.22
CA PHE A 334 9.97 -2.24 -14.87
C PHE A 334 9.86 -2.52 -13.36
N GLY A 335 10.18 -3.74 -12.95
CA GLY A 335 10.20 -4.16 -11.55
C GLY A 335 11.46 -4.94 -11.19
N ALA A 336 11.42 -5.63 -10.06
CA ALA A 336 12.57 -6.36 -9.53
C ALA A 336 12.98 -7.52 -10.45
N GLY A 337 12.01 -8.23 -11.03
CA GLY A 337 12.23 -9.27 -12.01
C GLY A 337 12.89 -8.76 -13.29
N THR A 338 12.52 -7.56 -13.74
CA THR A 338 13.14 -6.90 -14.90
C THR A 338 14.63 -6.63 -14.66
N VAL A 339 14.95 -6.07 -13.49
CA VAL A 339 16.34 -5.77 -13.12
C VAL A 339 17.15 -7.06 -12.93
N ALA A 340 16.55 -8.11 -12.36
CA ALA A 340 17.18 -9.42 -12.25
C ALA A 340 17.49 -10.03 -13.63
N ALA A 341 16.52 -10.02 -14.56
CA ALA A 341 16.71 -10.52 -15.91
C ALA A 341 17.88 -9.84 -16.64
N GLN A 342 18.01 -8.51 -16.49
CA GLN A 342 19.11 -7.75 -17.09
C GLN A 342 20.45 -8.04 -16.41
N ARG A 343 20.49 -8.06 -15.07
CA ARG A 343 21.72 -8.26 -14.29
C ARG A 343 22.32 -9.65 -14.47
N PHE A 344 21.46 -10.67 -14.63
CA PHE A 344 21.88 -12.07 -14.80
C PHE A 344 21.85 -12.53 -16.26
N GLU A 345 21.85 -11.58 -17.22
CA GLU A 345 22.06 -11.85 -18.65
C GLU A 345 21.04 -12.84 -19.25
N ALA A 346 19.75 -12.63 -18.99
CA ALA A 346 18.68 -13.34 -19.69
C ALA A 346 18.79 -13.13 -21.22
N SER A 347 18.57 -14.17 -22.02
CA SER A 347 18.68 -14.06 -23.47
C SER A 347 17.49 -13.32 -24.10
N GLN A 348 16.31 -13.44 -23.51
CA GLN A 348 15.10 -12.78 -23.98
C GLN A 348 14.04 -12.68 -22.88
N ILE A 349 13.36 -11.53 -22.78
CA ILE A 349 12.13 -11.37 -22.00
C ILE A 349 10.94 -11.69 -22.92
N ILE A 350 10.08 -12.63 -22.50
CA ILE A 350 8.94 -13.11 -23.28
C ILE A 350 7.71 -12.27 -22.97
N ASP A 351 7.03 -11.78 -24.02
CA ASP A 351 5.76 -11.09 -23.89
C ASP A 351 4.64 -12.11 -23.62
N PRO A 352 3.89 -12.01 -22.50
CA PRO A 352 2.82 -12.94 -22.17
C PRO A 352 1.55 -12.74 -23.02
N ARG A 353 1.40 -11.63 -23.77
CA ARG A 353 0.16 -11.30 -24.53
C ARG A 353 -0.40 -12.44 -25.39
N PRO A 354 0.41 -13.23 -26.14
CA PRO A 354 -0.10 -14.34 -26.94
C PRO A 354 -0.69 -15.50 -26.10
N TYR A 355 -0.45 -15.52 -24.80
CA TYR A 355 -0.74 -16.63 -23.89
C TYR A 355 -1.73 -16.26 -22.78
N LEU A 356 -2.27 -15.03 -22.78
CA LEU A 356 -3.17 -14.55 -21.72
C LEU A 356 -4.44 -15.40 -21.65
N ALA A 357 -4.77 -15.85 -20.44
CA ALA A 357 -6.02 -16.54 -20.12
C ALA A 357 -7.01 -15.61 -19.39
N GLY A 358 -8.30 -15.87 -19.59
CA GLY A 358 -9.41 -15.24 -18.87
C GLY A 358 -9.28 -13.72 -18.65
N SER A 359 -9.39 -13.30 -17.38
CA SER A 359 -9.43 -11.89 -16.97
C SER A 359 -8.13 -11.12 -17.20
N LEU A 360 -7.01 -11.80 -17.45
CA LEU A 360 -5.75 -11.13 -17.77
C LEU A 360 -5.80 -10.44 -19.13
N LYS A 361 -6.67 -10.88 -20.05
CA LYS A 361 -6.92 -10.15 -21.31
C LYS A 361 -7.46 -8.76 -21.03
N ASP A 362 -8.49 -8.67 -20.20
CA ASP A 362 -9.13 -7.41 -19.80
C ASP A 362 -8.13 -6.51 -19.05
N THR A 363 -7.25 -7.11 -18.24
CA THR A 363 -6.18 -6.38 -17.53
C THR A 363 -5.22 -5.71 -18.51
N PHE A 364 -4.74 -6.43 -19.53
CA PHE A 364 -3.84 -5.85 -20.55
C PHE A 364 -4.54 -4.86 -21.49
N GLU A 365 -5.86 -4.96 -21.66
CA GLU A 365 -6.65 -3.94 -22.39
C GLU A 365 -6.77 -2.65 -21.57
N LYS A 366 -7.00 -2.77 -20.25
CA LYS A 366 -7.11 -1.63 -19.33
C LYS A 366 -5.77 -0.93 -19.10
N TYR A 367 -4.68 -1.69 -19.07
CA TYR A 367 -3.32 -1.18 -18.83
C TYR A 367 -2.39 -1.57 -19.99
N PRO A 368 -2.53 -0.94 -21.17
CA PRO A 368 -1.78 -1.33 -22.37
C PRO A 368 -0.27 -1.13 -22.26
N ASP A 369 0.18 -0.24 -21.37
CA ASP A 369 1.57 0.19 -21.21
C ASP A 369 2.42 -0.69 -20.28
N ILE A 370 1.87 -1.80 -19.74
CA ILE A 370 2.58 -2.75 -18.84
C ILE A 370 3.83 -3.37 -19.50
N GLY A 371 3.96 -3.29 -20.83
CA GLY A 371 5.14 -3.83 -21.53
C GLY A 371 5.11 -5.35 -21.59
N GLN A 372 6.26 -6.00 -21.37
CA GLN A 372 6.42 -7.47 -21.45
C GLN A 372 6.25 -8.18 -20.10
N LEU A 373 5.74 -7.49 -19.09
CA LEU A 373 5.64 -7.99 -17.73
C LEU A 373 4.25 -8.58 -17.48
N LEU A 374 4.17 -9.65 -16.70
CA LEU A 374 2.90 -10.23 -16.26
C LEU A 374 2.58 -9.72 -14.85
N PRO A 375 1.54 -8.90 -14.64
CA PRO A 375 1.13 -8.51 -13.30
C PRO A 375 0.56 -9.71 -12.55
N ALA A 376 0.96 -9.88 -11.28
CA ALA A 376 0.39 -10.86 -10.37
C ALA A 376 -1.02 -10.43 -9.95
N MET A 377 -2.02 -10.85 -10.72
CA MET A 377 -3.44 -10.60 -10.43
C MET A 377 -4.04 -11.79 -9.67
N GLY A 378 -4.73 -11.53 -8.56
CA GLY A 378 -5.24 -12.62 -7.70
C GLY A 378 -6.26 -12.18 -6.65
N TYR A 379 -7.23 -11.36 -7.02
CA TYR A 379 -8.34 -10.94 -6.14
C TYR A 379 -9.37 -12.06 -5.89
N GLY A 380 -9.26 -13.20 -6.58
CA GLY A 380 -10.13 -14.36 -6.36
C GLY A 380 -9.68 -15.61 -7.11
N HIS A 381 -10.27 -16.76 -6.78
CA HIS A 381 -9.85 -18.06 -7.31
C HIS A 381 -9.78 -18.15 -8.84
N GLN A 382 -10.69 -17.49 -9.55
CA GLN A 382 -10.67 -17.50 -11.02
C GLN A 382 -9.45 -16.73 -11.57
N GLN A 383 -9.07 -15.60 -10.97
CA GLN A 383 -7.91 -14.83 -11.40
C GLN A 383 -6.60 -15.59 -11.13
N LEU A 384 -6.52 -16.29 -10.00
CA LEU A 384 -5.38 -17.18 -9.70
C LEU A 384 -5.23 -18.28 -10.77
N LYS A 385 -6.35 -18.87 -11.17
CA LYS A 385 -6.36 -19.89 -12.22
C LYS A 385 -5.95 -19.31 -13.59
N ASP A 386 -6.42 -18.11 -13.92
CA ASP A 386 -6.05 -17.43 -15.15
C ASP A 386 -4.55 -17.07 -15.17
N LEU A 387 -3.99 -16.66 -14.01
CA LEU A 387 -2.55 -16.42 -13.83
C LEU A 387 -1.74 -17.71 -14.00
N GLU A 388 -2.15 -18.80 -13.34
CA GLU A 388 -1.54 -20.12 -13.47
C GLU A 388 -1.55 -20.60 -14.93
N GLU A 389 -2.69 -20.51 -15.59
CA GLU A 389 -2.85 -20.94 -16.99
C GLU A 389 -1.96 -20.12 -17.92
N THR A 390 -1.92 -18.80 -17.74
CA THR A 390 -1.07 -17.89 -18.53
C THR A 390 0.42 -18.22 -18.37
N ILE A 391 0.88 -18.40 -17.13
CA ILE A 391 2.28 -18.76 -16.84
C ILE A 391 2.61 -20.11 -17.49
N ASN A 392 1.74 -21.09 -17.32
CA ASN A 392 1.95 -22.45 -17.81
C ASN A 392 1.84 -22.57 -19.35
N GLN A 393 1.12 -21.68 -20.03
CA GLN A 393 1.04 -21.62 -21.49
C GLN A 393 2.17 -20.83 -22.15
N THR A 394 2.77 -19.87 -21.43
CA THR A 394 3.82 -19.00 -22.00
C THR A 394 5.05 -19.81 -22.43
N ASP A 395 5.50 -19.64 -23.67
CA ASP A 395 6.70 -20.30 -24.22
C ASP A 395 7.99 -19.62 -23.71
N CYS A 396 8.44 -20.06 -22.54
CA CYS A 396 9.65 -19.59 -21.86
C CYS A 396 10.40 -20.77 -21.24
N ASP A 397 11.71 -20.60 -21.04
CA ASP A 397 12.59 -21.60 -20.41
C ASP A 397 12.44 -21.58 -18.87
N THR A 398 12.20 -20.40 -18.29
CA THR A 398 12.05 -20.18 -16.85
C THR A 398 11.08 -19.05 -16.54
N VAL A 399 10.61 -18.99 -15.30
CA VAL A 399 9.79 -17.90 -14.75
C VAL A 399 10.57 -17.17 -13.66
N ILE A 400 10.67 -15.86 -13.76
CA ILE A 400 11.21 -14.99 -12.72
C ILE A 400 10.03 -14.45 -11.91
N ILE A 401 9.99 -14.79 -10.62
CA ILE A 401 8.99 -14.33 -9.66
C ILE A 401 9.55 -13.08 -8.96
N GLY A 402 9.12 -11.91 -9.40
CA GLY A 402 9.47 -10.60 -8.84
C GLY A 402 8.50 -10.11 -7.75
N THR A 403 7.46 -10.89 -7.44
CA THR A 403 6.49 -10.60 -6.38
C THR A 403 7.13 -10.76 -4.99
N PRO A 404 6.72 -9.98 -3.98
CA PRO A 404 7.13 -10.23 -2.59
C PRO A 404 6.73 -11.61 -2.07
N ILE A 405 5.51 -12.09 -2.41
CA ILE A 405 5.08 -13.45 -2.03
C ILE A 405 5.86 -14.55 -2.73
N ASP A 406 5.86 -15.71 -2.11
CA ASP A 406 6.14 -16.95 -2.79
C ASP A 406 4.95 -17.42 -3.64
N LEU A 407 4.86 -16.92 -4.88
CA LEU A 407 3.78 -17.27 -5.80
C LEU A 407 3.63 -18.81 -6.00
N SER A 408 4.72 -19.58 -5.81
CA SER A 408 4.70 -21.05 -5.91
C SER A 408 3.86 -21.74 -4.84
N ARG A 409 3.52 -21.03 -3.75
CA ARG A 409 2.62 -21.54 -2.70
C ARG A 409 1.14 -21.39 -3.07
N VAL A 410 0.84 -20.43 -3.95
CA VAL A 410 -0.53 -20.03 -4.29
C VAL A 410 -0.99 -20.66 -5.60
N ILE A 411 -0.09 -20.84 -6.56
CA ILE A 411 -0.39 -21.43 -7.87
C ILE A 411 0.65 -22.49 -8.28
N ASN A 412 0.23 -23.41 -9.14
CA ASN A 412 1.10 -24.47 -9.64
C ASN A 412 1.86 -24.02 -10.90
N ILE A 413 3.13 -23.66 -10.72
CA ILE A 413 4.04 -23.30 -11.82
C ILE A 413 4.77 -24.55 -12.31
N ASN A 414 4.43 -25.03 -13.52
CA ASN A 414 5.00 -26.27 -14.07
C ASN A 414 6.35 -26.09 -14.79
N LYS A 415 6.92 -24.89 -14.75
CA LYS A 415 8.20 -24.52 -15.33
C LYS A 415 9.25 -24.31 -14.24
N PRO A 416 10.56 -24.43 -14.56
CA PRO A 416 11.61 -23.91 -13.70
C PRO A 416 11.32 -22.45 -13.34
N HIS A 417 11.57 -22.07 -12.09
CA HIS A 417 11.34 -20.71 -11.63
C HIS A 417 12.34 -20.33 -10.54
N THR A 418 12.61 -19.04 -10.42
CA THR A 418 13.43 -18.47 -9.35
C THR A 418 12.74 -17.23 -8.80
N ARG A 419 12.93 -16.96 -7.50
CA ARG A 419 12.43 -15.74 -6.87
C ARG A 419 13.49 -14.66 -6.84
N VAL A 420 13.02 -13.41 -6.88
CA VAL A 420 13.83 -12.22 -6.73
C VAL A 420 13.52 -11.60 -5.38
N HIS A 421 14.57 -11.36 -4.59
CA HIS A 421 14.47 -10.65 -3.33
C HIS A 421 15.10 -9.26 -3.47
N TYR A 422 14.63 -8.33 -2.66
CA TYR A 422 15.12 -6.95 -2.66
C TYR A 422 15.22 -6.45 -1.22
N GLU A 423 16.39 -5.91 -0.91
CA GLU A 423 16.73 -5.41 0.42
C GLU A 423 17.24 -3.97 0.35
N LEU A 424 16.89 -3.22 1.40
CA LEU A 424 17.30 -1.83 1.53
C LEU A 424 18.69 -1.73 2.15
N ASN A 425 19.65 -1.20 1.39
CA ASN A 425 21.02 -0.99 1.84
C ASN A 425 21.36 0.50 1.84
N GLU A 426 21.52 1.10 3.03
CA GLU A 426 21.87 2.52 3.12
C GLU A 426 23.28 2.78 2.62
N VAL A 427 23.46 3.93 1.97
CA VAL A 427 24.74 4.44 1.52
C VAL A 427 25.09 5.73 2.26
N GLY A 428 26.37 5.86 2.62
CA GLY A 428 26.87 6.99 3.39
C GLY A 428 27.12 6.62 4.86
N GLY A 429 27.27 7.65 5.71
CA GLY A 429 27.66 7.47 7.11
C GLY A 429 26.49 7.33 8.09
N GLN A 430 25.29 7.73 7.69
CA GLN A 430 24.09 7.72 8.53
C GLN A 430 23.15 6.59 8.11
N THR A 431 22.65 5.82 9.07
CA THR A 431 21.79 4.64 8.82
C THR A 431 20.45 4.74 9.53
N ILE A 432 19.45 3.99 9.05
CA ILE A 432 18.14 3.89 9.68
C ILE A 432 18.31 3.30 11.08
N ASN A 433 19.15 2.27 11.22
CA ASN A 433 19.41 1.61 12.51
C ASN A 433 19.93 2.60 13.57
N GLN A 434 20.77 3.56 13.21
CA GLN A 434 21.24 4.60 14.15
C GLN A 434 20.10 5.51 14.64
N VAL A 435 19.16 5.85 13.75
CA VAL A 435 17.97 6.63 14.10
C VAL A 435 17.04 5.81 15.00
N LEU A 436 16.84 4.54 14.67
CA LEU A 436 16.05 3.60 15.48
C LEU A 436 16.65 3.39 16.87
N ASP A 437 17.96 3.25 17.00
CA ASP A 437 18.64 3.09 18.29
C ASP A 437 18.41 4.31 19.20
N GLN A 438 18.46 5.52 18.62
CA GLN A 438 18.17 6.77 19.34
C GLN A 438 16.71 6.83 19.77
N PHE A 439 15.79 6.50 18.87
CA PHE A 439 14.37 6.45 19.15
C PHE A 439 14.04 5.46 20.27
N VAL A 440 14.52 4.21 20.19
CA VAL A 440 14.28 3.18 21.20
C VAL A 440 14.84 3.58 22.57
N ALA A 441 16.01 4.24 22.60
CA ALA A 441 16.60 4.73 23.84
C ALA A 441 15.76 5.86 24.48
N GLN A 442 15.03 6.64 23.68
CA GLN A 442 14.22 7.76 24.14
C GLN A 442 12.80 7.34 24.53
N GLU A 443 12.11 6.56 23.68
CA GLU A 443 10.66 6.35 23.77
C GLU A 443 10.25 4.98 24.32
N VAL A 444 11.12 3.97 24.26
CA VAL A 444 10.76 2.58 24.62
C VAL A 444 11.35 2.13 25.95
N LYS A 445 12.55 2.62 26.31
CA LYS A 445 13.28 2.20 27.53
C LYS A 445 13.02 3.09 28.76
N GLN A 446 12.00 3.94 28.73
CA GLN A 446 11.50 4.70 29.90
C GLN A 446 10.36 3.95 30.57
#